data_AF-A0A3D6C6H9-F1
#
_entry.id   AF-A0A3D6C6H9-F1
#
_cell.length_a   1.000
_cell.length_b   1.000
_cell.length_c   1.000
_cell.angle_alpha   90.00
_cell.angle_beta   90.00
_cell.angle_gamma   90.00
#
_symmetry.space_group_name_H-M   'P 1'
#
loop_
_entity.id
_entity.type
_entity.pdbx_description
1 polymer ?
#
loop_
_entity_poly.entity_id
_entity_poly.type
_entity_poly.pdbx_seq_one_letter_code
_entity_poly.pdbx_strand_id
1 'polypeptide(L)'
;MDNILKIHHIVHEYPDLALLIGINPAFCCPGLISEAMAGQIEKKVGVPIVNITYDLSGGNKNQVVVPFLKYLGGSDSSPYSQRRKVSV
;
A
#
# COMPACT_ATOMS: atom_id res chain seq x y z
N MET A 1 14.25 4.32 11.68
CA MET A 1 14.70 4.99 10.44
C MET A 1 14.70 4.02 9.25
N ASP A 2 14.73 2.72 9.50
CA ASP A 2 14.89 1.62 8.53
C ASP A 2 13.78 1.44 7.48
N ASN A 3 12.55 1.87 7.76
CA ASN A 3 11.40 1.49 6.93
C ASN A 3 11.41 2.12 5.54
N ILE A 4 11.93 3.35 5.40
CA ILE A 4 11.97 4.04 4.11
C ILE A 4 13.09 3.54 3.21
N LEU A 5 14.24 3.13 3.78
CA LEU A 5 15.34 2.55 3.02
C LEU A 5 14.93 1.20 2.41
N LYS A 6 14.14 0.39 3.13
CA LYS A 6 13.59 -0.86 2.60
C LYS A 6 12.68 -0.62 1.40
N ILE A 7 11.77 0.35 1.50
CA ILE A 7 10.87 0.70 0.39
C ILE A 7 11.68 1.18 -0.82
N HIS A 8 12.65 2.06 -0.59
CA HIS A 8 13.48 2.60 -1.66
C HIS A 8 14.33 1.52 -2.34
N HIS A 9 14.84 0.57 -1.57
CA HIS A 9 15.57 -0.57 -2.10
C HIS A 9 14.67 -1.50 -2.93
N ILE A 10 13.49 -1.86 -2.41
CA ILE A 10 12.54 -2.74 -3.11
C ILE A 10 12.11 -2.11 -4.44
N VAL A 11 11.78 -0.81 -4.46
CA VAL A 11 11.34 -0.14 -5.70
C VAL A 11 12.48 -0.01 -6.70
N HIS A 12 13.71 0.15 -6.23
CA HIS A 12 14.88 0.17 -7.10
C HIS A 12 15.20 -1.21 -7.69
N GLU A 13 15.05 -2.28 -6.89
CA GLU A 13 15.33 -3.66 -7.31
C GLU A 13 14.26 -4.22 -8.26
N TYR A 14 13.00 -3.83 -8.07
CA TYR A 14 11.84 -4.30 -8.84
C TYR A 14 11.16 -3.13 -9.57
N PRO A 15 11.61 -2.75 -10.77
CA PRO A 15 11.07 -1.60 -11.50
C PRO A 15 9.64 -1.82 -12.03
N ASP A 16 9.18 -3.06 -12.11
CA ASP A 16 7.83 -3.47 -12.50
C ASP A 16 6.87 -3.58 -11.29
N LEU A 17 7.32 -3.16 -10.10
CA LEU A 17 6.53 -3.19 -8.88
C LEU A 17 5.30 -2.27 -9.00
N ALA A 18 4.12 -2.88 -8.98
CA ALA A 18 2.87 -2.16 -9.19
C ALA A 18 2.08 -1.82 -7.91
N LEU A 19 2.37 -2.47 -6.78
CA LEU A 19 1.67 -2.25 -5.51
C LEU A 19 2.53 -2.69 -4.32
N LEU A 20 2.56 -1.88 -3.26
CA LEU A 20 3.10 -2.23 -1.96
C LEU A 20 1.97 -2.47 -0.96
N ILE A 21 1.99 -3.60 -0.25
CA ILE A 21 0.99 -3.93 0.78
C ILE A 21 1.67 -3.97 2.16
N GLY A 22 1.30 -3.05 3.03
CA GLY A 22 1.72 -3.01 4.42
C GLY A 22 0.75 -3.80 5.30
N ILE A 23 1.19 -4.91 5.87
CA ILE A 23 0.37 -5.73 6.78
C ILE A 23 0.72 -5.38 8.22
N ASN A 24 -0.28 -4.92 8.97
CA ASN A 24 -0.09 -4.45 10.33
C ASN A 24 -0.98 -5.25 11.29
N PRO A 25 -0.44 -5.88 12.35
CA PRO A 25 -1.27 -6.39 13.43
C PRO A 25 -1.85 -5.21 14.21
N ALA A 26 -3.11 -5.29 14.63
CA ALA A 26 -3.62 -4.30 15.55
C ALA A 26 -2.89 -4.39 16.91
N PHE A 27 -2.76 -3.24 17.57
CA PHE A 27 -2.32 -3.07 18.95
C PHE A 27 -0.82 -3.22 19.27
N CYS A 28 -0.03 -4.03 18.56
CA CYS A 28 1.33 -4.35 19.05
C CYS A 28 2.51 -3.68 18.33
N CYS A 29 2.36 -3.19 17.10
CA CYS A 29 3.44 -2.54 16.36
C CYS A 29 2.88 -1.46 15.42
N PRO A 30 3.47 -0.24 15.38
CA PRO A 30 3.20 0.66 14.27
C PRO A 30 3.68 -0.01 12.99
N GLY A 31 2.84 -0.01 11.96
CA GLY A 31 3.20 -0.56 10.67
C GLY A 31 4.48 0.02 10.09
N LEU A 32 5.10 -0.72 9.16
CA LEU A 32 6.29 -0.26 8.44
C LEU A 32 6.04 1.12 7.80
N ILE A 33 4.82 1.33 7.33
CA ILE A 33 4.27 2.57 6.84
C ILE A 33 3.02 2.86 7.66
N SER A 34 2.93 4.01 8.33
CA SER A 34 1.66 4.43 8.92
C SER A 34 0.74 5.00 7.84
N GLU A 35 -0.57 4.93 8.05
CA GLU A 35 -1.55 5.48 7.09
C GLU A 35 -1.32 6.97 6.82
N ALA A 36 -0.86 7.72 7.84
CA ALA A 36 -0.51 9.13 7.72
C ALA A 36 0.72 9.38 6.81
N MET A 37 1.63 8.41 6.70
CA MET A 37 2.85 8.51 5.89
C MET A 37 2.68 7.96 4.47
N ALA A 38 1.74 7.05 4.24
CA ALA A 38 1.56 6.35 2.97
C ALA A 38 1.52 7.31 1.77
N GLY A 39 0.64 8.31 1.79
CA GLY A 39 0.50 9.26 0.69
C GLY A 39 1.73 10.16 0.44
N GLN A 40 2.61 10.34 1.42
CA GLN A 40 3.88 11.05 1.19
C GLN A 40 4.93 10.14 0.55
N ILE A 41 4.94 8.86 0.92
CA ILE A 41 5.86 7.87 0.38
C ILE A 41 5.47 7.52 -1.05
N GLU A 42 4.18 7.30 -1.32
CA GLU A 42 3.65 7.07 -2.67
C GLU A 42 4.09 8.18 -3.64
N LYS A 43 3.98 9.45 -3.23
CA LYS A 43 4.42 10.59 -4.05
C LYS A 43 5.91 10.60 -4.33
N LYS A 44 6.73 10.07 -3.42
CA LYS A 44 8.19 10.02 -3.58
C LYS A 44 8.64 8.83 -4.42
N VAL A 45 7.94 7.71 -4.30
CA VAL A 45 8.35 6.41 -4.84
C VAL A 45 7.62 6.07 -6.15
N GLY A 46 6.45 6.67 -6.39
CA GLY A 46 5.65 6.43 -7.60
C GLY A 46 4.83 5.13 -7.58
N VAL A 47 4.93 4.34 -6.51
CA VAL A 47 4.22 3.07 -6.34
C VAL A 47 3.11 3.24 -5.29
N PRO A 48 1.87 2.79 -5.55
CA PRO A 48 0.77 2.86 -4.58
C PRO A 48 1.02 1.95 -3.37
N ILE A 49 0.53 2.36 -2.21
CA ILE A 49 0.73 1.69 -0.92
C ILE A 49 -0.63 1.46 -0.27
N VAL A 50 -0.93 0.21 0.03
CA VAL A 50 -2.14 -0.20 0.75
C VAL A 50 -1.75 -0.76 2.11
N ASN A 51 -2.32 -0.19 3.17
CA ASN A 51 -2.17 -0.76 4.51
C ASN A 51 -3.39 -1.61 4.85
N ILE A 52 -3.14 -2.81 5.38
CA ILE A 52 -4.16 -3.72 5.88
C ILE A 52 -3.90 -3.94 7.36
N THR A 53 -4.87 -3.56 8.19
CA THR A 53 -4.81 -3.80 9.63
C THR A 53 -5.63 -5.03 9.97
N TYR A 54 -4.98 -6.04 10.54
CA TYR A 54 -5.64 -7.23 11.07
C TYR A 54 -5.96 -7.01 12.55
N ASP A 55 -7.21 -6.69 12.82
CA ASP A 55 -7.71 -6.19 14.11
C ASP A 55 -8.58 -7.18 14.90
N LEU A 56 -8.55 -8.46 14.52
CA LEU A 56 -9.34 -9.53 15.13
C LEU A 56 -10.88 -9.34 15.02
N SER A 57 -11.36 -8.29 14.35
CA SER A 57 -12.80 -8.05 14.16
C SER A 57 -13.48 -9.04 13.20
N GLY A 58 -12.72 -9.96 12.61
CA GLY A 58 -13.20 -10.88 11.58
C GLY A 58 -13.39 -10.19 10.22
N GLY A 59 -13.99 -10.90 9.27
CA GLY A 59 -14.25 -10.42 7.92
C GLY A 59 -13.05 -10.49 6.96
N ASN A 60 -13.29 -10.10 5.70
CA ASN A 60 -12.27 -10.15 4.65
C ASN A 60 -11.56 -8.80 4.51
N LYS A 61 -10.50 -8.59 5.30
CA LYS A 61 -9.67 -7.37 5.24
C LYS A 61 -8.92 -7.23 3.90
N ASN A 62 -8.71 -8.33 3.17
CA ASN A 62 -8.01 -8.34 1.88
C ASN A 62 -8.86 -7.79 0.72
N GLN A 63 -10.15 -7.53 0.93
CA GLN A 63 -11.03 -6.97 -0.10
C GLN A 63 -10.52 -5.65 -0.68
N VAL A 64 -9.75 -4.87 0.11
CA VAL A 64 -9.14 -3.60 -0.31
C VAL A 64 -8.11 -3.77 -1.44
N VAL A 65 -7.58 -4.97 -1.64
CA VAL A 65 -6.58 -5.28 -2.68
C VAL A 65 -7.24 -5.56 -4.04
N VAL A 66 -8.50 -6.01 -4.05
CA VAL A 66 -9.23 -6.45 -5.25
C VAL A 66 -9.22 -5.41 -6.37
N PRO A 67 -9.45 -4.10 -6.11
CA PRO A 67 -9.43 -3.10 -7.17
C PRO A 67 -8.05 -2.97 -7.82
N PHE A 68 -6.97 -3.09 -7.04
CA PHE A 68 -5.63 -3.01 -7.59
C PHE A 68 -5.37 -4.18 -8.53
N LEU A 69 -5.70 -5.41 -8.10
CA LEU A 69 -5.59 -6.61 -8.93
C LEU A 69 -6.37 -6.49 -10.24
N LYS A 70 -7.55 -5.86 -10.20
CA LYS A 70 -8.39 -5.64 -11.39
C LYS A 70 -7.74 -4.72 -12.42
N TYR A 71 -6.88 -3.79 -12.00
CA TYR A 71 -6.26 -2.79 -12.88
C TYR A 71 -4.75 -2.99 -13.12
N LEU A 72 -4.14 -4.08 -12.60
CA LEU A 72 -2.70 -4.38 -12.76
C LEU A 72 -2.25 -4.64 -14.21
N GLY A 73 -3.17 -4.96 -15.13
CA GLY A 73 -2.87 -5.54 -16.44
C GLY A 73 -3.05 -4.65 -17.68
N GLY A 74 -3.27 -3.35 -17.54
CA GLY A 74 -3.38 -2.44 -18.68
C GLY A 74 -4.78 -1.84 -18.86
N SER A 75 -4.86 -0.56 -18.57
CA SER A 75 -5.67 0.44 -19.28
C SER A 75 -5.42 1.77 -18.56
N ASP A 76 -5.28 2.84 -19.33
CA ASP A 76 -5.08 4.25 -18.93
C ASP A 76 -6.15 4.82 -17.97
N SER A 77 -6.95 3.97 -17.35
CA SER A 77 -8.07 4.28 -16.48
C SER A 77 -7.92 3.59 -15.12
N SER A 78 -6.72 3.56 -14.54
CA SER A 78 -6.60 3.22 -13.11
C SER A 78 -7.03 4.44 -12.28
N PRO A 79 -8.19 4.41 -11.59
CA PRO A 79 -8.60 5.50 -10.71
C PRO A 79 -7.64 5.68 -9.53
N TYR A 80 -6.71 4.74 -9.30
CA TYR A 80 -5.71 4.82 -8.24
C TYR A 80 -4.56 5.79 -8.54
N SER A 81 -4.35 6.17 -9.81
CA SER A 81 -3.43 7.26 -10.18
C SER A 81 -3.94 8.63 -9.71
N GLN A 82 -5.26 8.76 -9.49
CA GLN A 82 -5.88 10.01 -9.06
C GLN A 82 -6.95 9.76 -7.99
N ARG A 83 -6.59 10.08 -6.73
CA ARG A 83 -7.46 10.41 -5.58
C ARG A 83 -7.90 9.29 -4.61
N ARG A 84 -7.50 9.59 -3.36
CA ARG A 84 -8.20 9.50 -2.06
C ARG A 84 -8.05 8.20 -1.24
N LYS A 85 -7.27 8.35 -0.16
CA LYS A 85 -7.44 7.79 1.19
C LYS A 85 -8.65 6.84 1.30
N VAL A 86 -8.40 5.55 1.20
CA VAL A 86 -9.37 4.53 1.62
C VAL A 86 -8.92 4.07 3.00
N SER A 87 -9.68 4.51 4.01
CA SER A 87 -9.58 4.02 5.39
C SER A 87 -10.63 2.93 5.55
N VAL A 88 -10.20 1.71 5.90
CA VAL A 88 -11.06 0.59 6.36
C VAL A 88 -10.41 -0.05 7.57
#